data_AF-A0A7X9FL05-F1
#
_entry.id   AF-A0A7X9FL05-F1
#
_cell.length_a   1.000
_cell.length_b   1.000
_cell.length_c   1.000
_cell.angle_alpha   90.00
_cell.angle_beta   90.00
_cell.angle_gamma   90.00
#
_symmetry.space_group_name_H-M   'P 1'
#
loop_
_entity.id
_entity.type
_entity.pdbx_description
1 polymer ?
#
loop_
_entity_poly.entity_id
_entity_poly.type
_entity_poly.pdbx_seq_one_letter_code
_entity_poly.pdbx_strand_id
1 'polypeptide(L)'
;MKTMFPDNVALVGKVLDLHLERQNVVMSNLANMDIPAYKAKRLDFEAELQKAVGEDAQGKLTRTASDHLPSVFDAASFQGEMFQQWKPR
;
A
#
# COMPACT_ATOMS: atom_id res chain seq x y z
N MET A 1 -7.26 -2.02 30.90
CA MET A 1 -6.48 -0.84 30.50
C MET A 1 -6.71 -0.62 29.02
N LYS A 2 -7.31 0.51 28.63
CA LYS A 2 -7.53 0.85 27.22
C LYS A 2 -6.18 1.29 26.65
N THR A 3 -5.60 0.52 25.74
CA THR A 3 -4.35 0.85 25.07
C THR A 3 -4.59 2.11 24.24
N MET A 4 -3.75 3.14 24.44
CA MET A 4 -3.97 4.47 23.86
C MET A 4 -3.68 4.55 22.34
N PHE A 5 -3.05 3.52 21.73
CA PHE A 5 -2.51 3.59 20.36
C PHE A 5 -2.54 2.30 19.49
N PRO A 6 -3.38 1.27 19.71
CA PRO A 6 -3.23 0.00 19.00
C PRO A 6 -3.31 0.13 17.47
N ASP A 7 -4.27 0.88 16.95
CA ASP A 7 -4.55 0.94 15.51
C ASP A 7 -3.54 1.81 14.74
N ASN A 8 -3.11 2.91 15.34
CA ASN A 8 -2.18 3.85 14.70
C ASN A 8 -0.76 3.28 14.57
N VAL A 9 -0.31 2.50 15.56
CA VAL A 9 1.04 1.91 15.54
C VAL A 9 1.14 0.85 14.44
N ALA A 10 0.12 0.02 14.26
CA ALA A 10 0.07 -0.97 13.20
C ALA A 10 0.08 -0.31 11.81
N LEU A 11 -0.69 0.76 11.62
CA LEU A 11 -0.70 1.53 10.38
C LEU A 11 0.67 2.15 10.06
N VAL A 12 1.31 2.80 11.04
CA VAL A 12 2.64 3.39 10.85
C VAL A 12 3.69 2.32 10.53
N GLY A 13 3.64 1.17 11.20
CA GLY A 13 4.51 0.04 10.89
C GLY A 13 4.37 -0.40 9.44
N LYS A 14 3.13 -0.55 8.96
CA LYS A 14 2.86 -0.89 7.57
C LYS A 14 3.40 0.13 6.57
N VAL A 15 3.26 1.42 6.86
CA VAL A 15 3.80 2.50 6.01
C VAL A 15 5.33 2.41 5.91
N LEU A 16 6.01 2.13 7.01
CA LEU A 16 7.46 1.94 7.02
C LEU A 16 7.88 0.74 6.16
N ASP A 17 7.15 -0.37 6.23
CA ASP A 17 7.41 -1.55 5.40
C ASP A 17 7.29 -1.22 3.90
N LEU A 18 6.26 -0.47 3.51
CA LEU A 18 6.06 -0.04 2.11
C LEU A 18 7.15 0.92 1.63
N HIS A 19 7.64 1.80 2.51
CA HIS A 19 8.79 2.65 2.18
C HIS A 19 10.08 1.83 1.99
N LEU A 20 10.32 0.83 2.83
CA LEU A 20 11.45 -0.09 2.69
C LEU A 20 11.36 -0.86 1.36
N GLU A 21 10.19 -1.36 1.02
CA GLU A 21 9.95 -2.05 -0.26
C GLU A 21 10.21 -1.12 -1.45
N ARG A 22 9.72 0.12 -1.42
CA ARG A 22 10.02 1.13 -2.45
C ARG A 22 11.53 1.39 -2.56
N GLN A 23 12.23 1.50 -1.44
CA GLN A 23 13.68 1.71 -1.44
C GLN A 23 14.39 0.54 -2.12
N ASN A 24 13.99 -0.69 -1.85
CA ASN A 24 14.54 -1.88 -2.52
C ASN A 24 14.30 -1.85 -4.03
N VAL A 25 13.11 -1.42 -4.48
CA VAL A 25 12.80 -1.25 -5.91
C VAL A 25 13.69 -0.18 -6.54
N VAL A 26 13.88 0.96 -5.88
CA VAL A 26 14.77 2.03 -6.36
C VAL A 26 16.21 1.56 -6.46
N MET A 27 16.72 0.84 -5.46
CA MET A 27 18.06 0.26 -5.48
C MET A 27 18.22 -0.76 -6.61
N SER A 28 17.21 -1.58 -6.86
CA SER A 28 17.20 -2.53 -7.98
C SER A 28 17.23 -1.81 -9.33
N ASN A 29 16.46 -0.73 -9.50
CA ASN A 29 16.50 0.07 -10.72
C ASN A 29 17.88 0.72 -10.92
N LEU A 30 18.48 1.25 -9.85
CA LEU A 30 19.79 1.87 -9.89
C LEU A 30 20.89 0.85 -10.28
N ALA A 31 20.86 -0.33 -9.67
CA ALA A 31 21.84 -1.38 -9.96
C ALA A 31 21.76 -1.91 -11.40
N ASN A 32 20.58 -1.85 -12.03
CA ASN A 32 20.35 -2.34 -13.38
C ASN A 32 20.23 -1.21 -14.43
N MET A 33 20.61 0.02 -14.08
CA MET A 33 20.46 1.20 -14.95
C MET A 33 21.19 1.04 -16.29
N ASP A 34 22.36 0.41 -16.28
CA ASP A 34 23.19 0.22 -17.47
C ASP A 34 22.85 -1.03 -18.28
N ILE A 35 21.88 -1.84 -17.83
CA ILE A 35 21.49 -3.06 -18.54
C ILE A 35 20.57 -2.70 -19.72
N PRO A 36 20.96 -3.02 -20.98
CA PRO A 36 20.12 -2.76 -22.14
C PRO A 36 18.75 -3.42 -22.00
N ALA A 37 17.70 -2.70 -22.40
CA ALA A 37 16.30 -3.14 -22.33
C ALA A 37 15.76 -3.43 -20.91
N TYR A 38 16.44 -2.99 -19.84
CA TYR A 38 15.89 -3.06 -18.48
C TYR A 38 14.65 -2.17 -18.34
N LYS A 39 13.60 -2.71 -17.71
CA LYS A 39 12.34 -2.00 -17.45
C LYS A 39 12.28 -1.63 -15.98
N ALA A 40 12.33 -0.32 -15.70
CA ALA A 40 12.22 0.18 -14.34
C ALA A 40 10.86 -0.17 -13.73
N LYS A 41 10.89 -0.48 -12.43
CA LYS A 41 9.71 -0.76 -11.61
C LYS A 41 9.44 0.39 -10.64
N ARG A 42 8.21 0.58 -10.22
CA ARG A 42 7.82 1.56 -9.21
C ARG A 42 6.75 0.97 -8.29
N LEU A 43 6.90 1.21 -7.00
CA LEU A 43 5.89 0.92 -5.99
C LEU A 43 5.15 2.22 -5.63
N ASP A 44 3.89 2.32 -6.04
CA ASP A 44 3.00 3.43 -5.69
C ASP A 44 1.94 2.89 -4.72
N PHE A 45 1.82 3.52 -3.55
CA PHE A 45 0.92 3.04 -2.48
C PHE A 45 0.22 4.15 -1.71
N GLU A 46 0.76 5.38 -1.72
CA GLU A 46 0.27 6.51 -0.91
C GLU A 46 -1.17 6.89 -1.26
N ALA A 47 -1.48 7.00 -2.55
CA ALA A 47 -2.82 7.38 -3.01
C ALA A 47 -3.88 6.33 -2.64
N GLU A 48 -3.53 5.04 -2.74
CA GLU A 48 -4.43 3.95 -2.36
C GLU A 48 -4.58 3.85 -0.85
N LEU A 49 -3.49 4.04 -0.11
CA LEU A 49 -3.51 4.04 1.35
C LEU A 49 -4.36 5.19 1.91
N GLN A 50 -4.24 6.39 1.36
CA GLN A 50 -5.05 7.54 1.77
C GLN A 50 -6.54 7.31 1.50
N LYS A 51 -6.88 6.72 0.35
CA LYS A 51 -8.25 6.29 0.04
C LYS A 51 -8.76 5.25 1.04
N ALA A 52 -7.92 4.28 1.39
CA ALA A 52 -8.28 3.18 2.26
C ALA A 52 -8.44 3.60 3.73
N VAL A 53 -7.63 4.54 4.23
CA VAL A 53 -7.70 5.09 5.60
C VAL A 53 -8.94 5.98 5.81
N GLY A 54 -9.59 6.44 4.73
CA GLY A 54 -10.95 6.95 4.80
C GLY A 54 -11.10 8.47 4.80
N GLU A 55 -10.26 9.19 4.06
CA GLU A 55 -10.57 10.59 3.71
C GLU A 55 -11.86 10.73 2.87
N ASP A 56 -12.38 9.62 2.32
CA ASP A 56 -13.64 9.60 1.60
C ASP A 56 -14.72 8.84 2.41
N ALA A 57 -15.50 9.57 3.21
CA ALA A 57 -16.60 9.03 4.01
C ALA A 57 -17.74 8.40 3.17
N GLN A 58 -17.64 8.44 1.83
CA GLN A 58 -18.60 7.88 0.89
C GLN A 58 -18.58 6.34 0.82
N GLY A 59 -17.56 5.67 1.36
CA GLY A 59 -17.38 4.21 1.27
C GLY A 59 -17.78 3.38 2.50
N LYS A 60 -18.37 3.96 3.56
CA LYS A 60 -18.74 3.21 4.78
C LYS A 60 -19.96 2.33 4.52
N LEU A 61 -19.73 1.09 4.11
CA LEU A 61 -20.76 0.08 3.91
C LEU A 61 -21.10 -0.62 5.23
N THR A 62 -22.38 -0.84 5.52
CA THR A 62 -22.73 -1.62 6.72
C THR A 62 -22.56 -3.10 6.42
N ARG A 63 -21.70 -3.80 7.18
CA ARG A 63 -21.53 -5.24 7.04
C ARG A 63 -22.81 -5.96 7.50
N THR A 64 -23.49 -6.63 6.57
CA THR A 64 -24.80 -7.26 6.82
C THR A 64 -24.75 -8.69 7.35
N ALA A 65 -23.64 -9.41 7.15
CA ALA A 65 -23.41 -10.77 7.67
C ALA A 65 -21.94 -10.97 8.06
N SER A 66 -21.64 -11.95 8.91
CA SER A 66 -20.27 -12.26 9.37
C SER A 66 -19.32 -12.61 8.24
N ASP A 67 -19.84 -13.25 7.19
CA ASP A 67 -19.06 -13.80 6.08
C ASP A 67 -18.84 -12.79 4.95
N HIS A 68 -19.41 -11.58 5.08
CA HIS A 68 -19.22 -10.50 4.12
C HIS A 68 -17.90 -9.76 4.35
N LEU A 69 -17.41 -9.09 3.30
CA LEU A 69 -16.20 -8.28 3.35
C LEU A 69 -16.26 -7.27 4.52
N PRO A 70 -15.18 -7.13 5.30
CA PRO A 70 -15.11 -6.17 6.38
C PRO A 70 -15.17 -4.74 5.83
N SER A 71 -15.99 -3.88 6.45
CA SER A 71 -16.07 -2.46 6.10
C SER A 71 -14.93 -1.63 6.72
N VAL A 72 -14.15 -2.20 7.64
CA VAL A 72 -13.07 -1.51 8.32
C VAL A 72 -11.78 -1.80 7.56
N PHE A 73 -11.01 -0.75 7.27
CA PHE A 73 -9.68 -0.89 6.70
C PHE A 73 -8.79 -1.73 7.61
N ASP A 74 -8.11 -2.70 7.01
CA ASP A 74 -7.10 -3.51 7.68
C ASP A 74 -5.72 -3.20 7.08
N ALA A 75 -4.83 -2.62 7.89
CA ALA A 75 -3.48 -2.28 7.47
C ALA A 75 -2.63 -3.52 7.13
N ALA A 76 -2.93 -4.68 7.74
CA ALA A 76 -2.14 -5.89 7.51
C ALA A 76 -2.32 -6.43 6.09
N SER A 77 -3.55 -6.39 5.57
CA SER A 77 -3.90 -6.87 4.22
C SER A 77 -3.59 -5.89 3.08
N PHE A 78 -3.30 -4.62 3.38
CA PHE A 78 -2.96 -3.62 2.36
C PHE A 78 -1.62 -3.94 1.66
N GLN A 79 -1.53 -3.75 0.35
CA GLN A 79 -0.31 -3.91 -0.44
C GLN A 79 -0.20 -2.75 -1.42
N GLY A 80 1.02 -2.32 -1.75
CA GLY A 80 1.23 -1.28 -2.75
C GLY A 80 1.13 -1.82 -4.17
N GLU A 81 0.77 -0.95 -5.11
CA GLU A 81 0.66 -1.30 -6.53
C GLU A 81 2.05 -1.24 -7.19
N MET A 82 2.45 -2.37 -7.79
CA MET A 82 3.71 -2.50 -8.51
C MET A 82 3.54 -2.21 -9.99
N PHE A 83 4.07 -1.07 -10.43
CA PHE A 83 4.10 -0.67 -11.82
C PHE A 83 5.41 -1.06 -12.48
N GLN A 84 5.33 -1.64 -13.68
CA GLN A 84 6.46 -1.72 -14.61
C GLN A 84 6.22 -0.66 -15.69
N GLN A 85 7.29 -0.02 -16.18
CA GLN A 85 7.20 1.11 -17.13
C GLN A 85 6.72 0.70 -18.56
N TRP A 86 5.88 -0.32 -18.69
CA TRP A 86 5.16 -0.69 -19.90
C TRP A 86 3.66 -0.52 -19.67
N LYS A 87 3.09 0.60 -20.13
CA LYS A 87 1.65 0.75 -20.36
C LYS A 87 1.41 0.57 -21.86
N PRO A 88 0.78 -0.52 -22.33
CA PRO A 88 0.20 -0.50 -23.66
C PRO A 88 -0.85 0.62 -23.70
N ARG A 89 -0.71 1.53 -24.66
CA ARG A 89 -1.72 2.55 -24.94
C ARG A 89 -2.93 1.92 -25.59
#